data_AF-A0A370AVM6-F1
#
_entry.id   AF-A0A370AVM6-F1
#
_cell.length_a   1.000
_cell.length_b   1.000
_cell.length_c   1.000
_cell.angle_alpha   90.00
_cell.angle_beta   90.00
_cell.angle_gamma   90.00
#
_symmetry.space_group_name_H-M   'P 1'
#
loop_
_entity.id
_entity.type
_entity.pdbx_description
1 polymer ?
#
loop_
_entity_poly.entity_id
_entity_poly.type
_entity_poly.pdbx_seq_one_letter_code
_entity_poly.pdbx_strand_id
1 'polypeptide(L)'
;MKETIKLLNNRKSLRSYARKEVSREIKDEIIHAAMRAPTAGNMMLYSMLEVENQSIKERLVISCDHQPFIAKSPFVLIFLADYQRTFDHFMHSGVEEYCRRERKTVRTPAEGDFLLACNDALIAAQNSVVAAESLGLGSCYIGDIMENYEIHREMFNLPDYVFPVTMICYGYPKDGYAEKEPMIRFEQEFVHFKDSYRQLDADDFKKMYDPFEKKLFKNVQYKNHADNLGQHMYSRKFDSDFSREMSRSVKAALSLWRSEDAKLDIER
;
A
#
# COMPACT_ATOMS: atom_id res chain seq x y z
N MET A 1 -2.84 28.87 6.73
CA MET A 1 -2.27 27.62 6.16
C MET A 1 -3.07 27.27 4.92
N LYS A 2 -2.44 26.86 3.82
CA LYS A 2 -3.14 26.43 2.60
C LYS A 2 -3.97 25.17 2.90
N GLU A 3 -5.12 25.02 2.25
CA GLU A 3 -6.09 23.96 2.55
C GLU A 3 -5.50 22.55 2.41
N THR A 4 -4.76 22.29 1.33
CA THR A 4 -4.07 21.01 1.13
C THR A 4 -3.08 20.68 2.26
N ILE A 5 -2.33 21.67 2.75
CA ILE A 5 -1.40 21.47 3.89
C ILE A 5 -2.18 21.17 5.17
N LYS A 6 -3.35 21.81 5.37
CA LYS A 6 -4.24 21.52 6.49
C LYS A 6 -4.76 20.08 6.43
N LEU A 7 -5.14 19.58 5.25
CA LEU A 7 -5.58 18.20 5.06
C LEU A 7 -4.45 17.23 5.43
N LEU A 8 -3.27 17.41 4.82
CA LEU A 8 -2.10 16.56 5.07
C LEU A 8 -1.72 16.51 6.56
N ASN A 9 -1.73 17.66 7.26
CA ASN A 9 -1.39 17.74 8.67
C ASN A 9 -2.44 17.08 9.59
N ASN A 10 -3.70 16.98 9.13
CA ASN A 10 -4.80 16.40 9.89
C ASN A 10 -5.12 14.94 9.54
N ARG A 11 -4.38 14.36 8.59
CA ARG A 11 -4.58 12.99 8.10
C ARG A 11 -4.62 11.99 9.26
N LYS A 12 -5.66 11.15 9.27
CA LYS A 12 -5.82 10.05 10.23
C LYS A 12 -6.58 8.88 9.65
N SER A 13 -6.22 7.67 10.09
CA SER A 13 -6.89 6.45 9.63
C SER A 13 -8.32 6.36 10.18
N LEU A 14 -9.30 6.21 9.31
CA LEU A 14 -10.68 5.93 9.65
C LEU A 14 -10.97 4.43 9.50
N ARG A 15 -11.36 3.76 10.58
CA ARG A 15 -11.71 2.32 10.59
C ARG A 15 -13.16 2.05 11.02
N SER A 16 -14.00 3.09 11.02
CA SER A 16 -15.41 3.02 11.39
C SER A 16 -16.21 3.94 10.50
N TYR A 17 -16.93 3.35 9.54
CA TYR A 17 -17.67 4.06 8.52
C TYR A 17 -19.15 4.24 8.89
N ALA A 18 -19.75 5.33 8.45
CA ALA A 18 -21.20 5.51 8.45
C ALA A 18 -21.87 4.54 7.46
N ARG A 19 -23.17 4.28 7.64
CA ARG A 19 -23.99 3.56 6.65
C ARG A 19 -24.43 4.51 5.51
N LYS A 20 -23.47 5.23 4.95
CA LYS A 20 -23.66 6.17 3.85
C LYS A 20 -22.81 5.72 2.68
N GLU A 21 -23.45 5.51 1.54
CA GLU A 21 -22.76 5.17 0.29
C GLU A 21 -21.92 6.34 -0.23
N VAL A 22 -20.89 6.01 -0.99
CA VAL A 22 -20.08 6.99 -1.72
C VAL A 22 -20.62 7.05 -3.14
N SER A 23 -21.06 8.22 -3.59
CA SER A 23 -21.64 8.37 -4.93
C SER A 23 -20.61 8.10 -6.01
N ARG A 24 -21.07 7.72 -7.21
CA ARG A 24 -20.16 7.41 -8.33
C ARG A 24 -19.30 8.61 -8.70
N GLU A 25 -19.86 9.82 -8.68
CA GLU A 25 -19.15 11.06 -8.98
C GLU A 25 -17.98 11.29 -8.03
N ILE A 26 -18.18 11.03 -6.73
CA ILE A 26 -17.11 11.14 -5.72
C ILE A 26 -16.05 10.06 -5.93
N LYS A 27 -16.46 8.81 -6.21
CA LYS A 27 -15.52 7.73 -6.51
C LYS A 27 -14.66 8.08 -7.73
N ASP A 28 -15.28 8.59 -8.80
CA ASP A 28 -14.61 8.99 -10.03
C ASP A 28 -13.63 10.14 -9.79
N GLU A 29 -13.98 11.14 -8.98
CA GLU A 29 -13.07 12.23 -8.63
C GLU A 29 -11.83 11.70 -7.86
N ILE A 30 -12.03 10.76 -6.93
CA ILE A 30 -10.94 10.12 -6.17
C ILE A 30 -10.03 9.31 -7.10
N ILE A 31 -10.61 8.50 -8.00
CA ILE A 31 -9.89 7.69 -8.98
C ILE A 31 -9.13 8.59 -9.95
N HIS A 32 -9.76 9.65 -10.46
CA HIS A 32 -9.12 10.61 -11.34
C HIS A 32 -7.94 11.31 -10.66
N ALA A 33 -8.09 11.75 -9.40
CA ALA A 33 -6.99 12.32 -8.63
C ALA A 33 -5.82 11.34 -8.45
N ALA A 34 -6.10 10.05 -8.23
CA ALA A 34 -5.09 8.99 -8.21
C ALA A 34 -4.34 8.92 -9.54
N MET A 35 -5.07 8.97 -10.66
CA MET A 35 -4.51 8.95 -12.02
C MET A 35 -3.61 10.15 -12.35
N ARG A 36 -3.71 11.25 -11.59
CA ARG A 36 -2.87 12.45 -11.75
C ARG A 36 -1.54 12.37 -10.99
N ALA A 37 -1.23 11.25 -10.33
CA ALA A 37 0.07 11.05 -9.70
C ALA A 37 1.22 11.09 -10.73
N PRO A 38 2.42 11.55 -10.35
CA PRO A 38 3.61 11.36 -11.16
C PRO A 38 3.87 9.86 -11.37
N THR A 39 4.42 9.52 -12.53
CA THR A 39 4.69 8.14 -12.94
C THR A 39 6.03 8.03 -13.65
N ALA A 40 6.78 6.97 -13.36
CA ALA A 40 8.08 6.72 -13.96
C ALA A 40 7.99 6.61 -15.49
N GLY A 41 8.74 7.46 -16.19
CA GLY A 41 8.76 7.49 -17.66
C GLY A 41 7.39 7.79 -18.31
N ASN A 42 6.41 8.29 -17.54
CA ASN A 42 5.02 8.43 -17.97
C ASN A 42 4.39 7.11 -18.45
N MET A 43 4.81 5.97 -17.88
CA MET A 43 4.33 4.64 -18.27
C MET A 43 3.09 4.17 -17.50
N MET A 44 2.73 4.88 -16.42
CA MET A 44 1.65 4.54 -15.49
C MET A 44 1.78 3.08 -15.01
N LEU A 45 2.82 2.76 -14.25
CA LEU A 45 3.14 1.37 -13.84
C LEU A 45 2.28 0.85 -12.68
N TYR A 46 1.00 1.21 -12.67
CA TYR A 46 0.03 0.82 -11.66
C TYR A 46 -1.35 0.60 -12.26
N SER A 47 -2.14 -0.20 -11.55
CA SER A 47 -3.57 -0.39 -11.82
C SER A 47 -4.36 -0.30 -10.51
N MET A 48 -5.66 -0.08 -10.60
CA MET A 48 -6.56 0.01 -9.45
C MET A 48 -7.72 -0.96 -9.64
N LEU A 49 -8.01 -1.78 -8.64
CA LEU A 49 -9.22 -2.58 -8.57
C LEU A 49 -10.23 -1.93 -7.63
N GLU A 50 -11.44 -1.65 -8.11
CA GLU A 50 -12.56 -1.31 -7.25
C GLU A 50 -13.27 -2.59 -6.79
N VAL A 51 -13.27 -2.85 -5.48
CA VAL A 51 -13.89 -4.06 -4.92
C VAL A 51 -15.30 -3.71 -4.44
N GLU A 52 -16.30 -3.95 -5.29
CA GLU A 52 -17.72 -3.72 -4.94
C GLU A 52 -18.39 -4.97 -4.37
N ASN A 53 -17.98 -6.16 -4.80
CA ASN A 53 -18.59 -7.43 -4.39
C ASN A 53 -18.35 -7.70 -2.89
N GLN A 54 -19.45 -7.81 -2.14
CA GLN A 54 -19.41 -8.02 -0.69
C GLN A 54 -18.72 -9.33 -0.28
N SER A 55 -18.90 -10.43 -1.02
CA SER A 55 -18.26 -11.70 -0.69
C SER A 55 -16.73 -11.64 -0.87
N ILE A 56 -16.25 -10.85 -1.84
CA ILE A 56 -14.82 -10.57 -2.00
C ILE A 56 -14.32 -9.76 -0.81
N LYS A 57 -15.05 -8.71 -0.38
CA LYS A 57 -14.66 -7.95 0.82
C LYS A 57 -14.60 -8.80 2.07
N GLU A 58 -15.52 -9.75 2.24
CA GLU A 58 -15.51 -10.70 3.37
C GLU A 58 -14.32 -11.64 3.33
N ARG A 59 -13.93 -12.13 2.14
CA ARG A 59 -12.68 -12.90 1.96
C ARG A 59 -11.45 -12.06 2.30
N LEU A 60 -11.43 -10.79 1.88
CA LEU A 60 -10.35 -9.86 2.19
C LEU A 60 -10.22 -9.61 3.69
N VAL A 61 -11.32 -9.55 4.45
CA VAL A 61 -11.27 -9.48 5.92
C VAL A 61 -10.43 -10.63 6.47
N ILE A 62 -10.65 -11.86 6.01
CA ILE A 62 -9.95 -13.05 6.50
C ILE A 62 -8.48 -13.03 6.06
N SER A 63 -8.20 -12.78 4.78
CA SER A 63 -6.85 -12.84 4.23
C SER A 63 -5.94 -11.67 4.64
N CYS A 64 -6.52 -10.60 5.20
CA CYS A 64 -5.80 -9.39 5.62
C CYS A 64 -5.98 -9.16 7.14
N ASP A 65 -5.51 -10.12 7.94
CA ASP A 65 -5.44 -10.08 9.41
C ASP A 65 -6.79 -9.83 10.12
N HIS A 66 -7.87 -10.46 9.64
CA HIS A 66 -9.20 -10.41 10.27
C HIS A 66 -9.73 -8.99 10.55
N GLN A 67 -9.48 -8.03 9.65
CA GLN A 67 -9.85 -6.63 9.84
C GLN A 67 -11.29 -6.33 9.38
N PRO A 68 -12.31 -6.34 10.28
CA PRO A 68 -13.72 -6.37 9.88
C PRO A 68 -14.21 -5.06 9.24
N PHE A 69 -13.45 -3.97 9.36
CA PHE A 69 -13.83 -2.70 8.76
C PHE A 69 -13.64 -2.68 7.24
N ILE A 70 -12.86 -3.61 6.66
CA ILE A 70 -12.73 -3.78 5.21
C ILE A 70 -14.10 -4.05 4.58
N ALA A 71 -14.81 -5.07 5.09
CA ALA A 71 -16.16 -5.43 4.64
C ALA A 71 -17.23 -4.38 4.95
N LYS A 72 -16.96 -3.44 5.86
CA LYS A 72 -17.87 -2.34 6.21
C LYS A 72 -17.61 -1.07 5.41
N SER A 73 -16.52 -1.02 4.65
CA SER A 73 -16.17 0.15 3.86
C SER A 73 -17.05 0.22 2.60
N PRO A 74 -17.73 1.35 2.35
CA PRO A 74 -18.57 1.51 1.16
C PRO A 74 -17.76 1.61 -0.14
N PHE A 75 -16.46 1.96 -0.06
CA PHE A 75 -15.60 2.09 -1.23
C PHE A 75 -14.21 1.54 -0.91
N VAL A 76 -13.77 0.53 -1.67
CA VAL A 76 -12.49 -0.17 -1.47
C VAL A 76 -11.73 -0.17 -2.78
N LEU A 77 -10.50 0.35 -2.75
CA LEU A 77 -9.56 0.28 -3.87
C LEU A 77 -8.36 -0.60 -3.49
N ILE A 78 -7.92 -1.45 -4.41
CA ILE A 78 -6.63 -2.13 -4.33
C ILE A 78 -5.71 -1.52 -5.38
N PHE A 79 -4.58 -0.98 -4.93
CA PHE A 79 -3.54 -0.42 -5.79
C PHE A 79 -2.51 -1.50 -6.10
N LEU A 80 -2.32 -1.74 -7.40
CA LEU A 80 -1.46 -2.76 -7.94
C LEU A 80 -0.20 -2.12 -8.51
N ALA A 81 0.96 -2.70 -8.24
CA ALA A 81 2.11 -2.57 -9.12
C ALA A 81 1.79 -3.35 -10.40
N ASP A 82 1.85 -2.69 -11.57
CA ASP A 82 1.45 -3.28 -12.84
C ASP A 82 2.50 -2.97 -13.91
N TYR A 83 3.39 -3.94 -14.13
CA TYR A 83 4.35 -3.90 -15.22
C TYR A 83 3.90 -4.76 -16.41
N GLN A 84 2.91 -5.63 -16.21
CA GLN A 84 2.40 -6.54 -17.24
C GLN A 84 1.92 -5.74 -18.45
N ARG A 85 1.08 -4.71 -18.23
CA ARG A 85 0.55 -3.87 -19.32
C ARG A 85 1.64 -3.28 -20.22
N THR A 86 2.70 -2.76 -19.61
CA THR A 86 3.81 -2.14 -20.35
C THR A 86 4.65 -3.19 -21.06
N PHE A 87 4.90 -4.32 -20.41
CA PHE A 87 5.67 -5.41 -21.01
C PHE A 87 4.93 -6.04 -22.21
N ASP A 88 3.62 -6.28 -22.09
CA ASP A 88 2.80 -6.76 -23.20
C ASP A 88 2.86 -5.78 -24.39
N HIS A 89 2.79 -4.47 -24.13
CA HIS A 89 2.95 -3.46 -25.17
C HIS A 89 4.32 -3.57 -25.88
N PHE A 90 5.40 -3.78 -25.14
CA PHE A 90 6.72 -4.00 -25.72
C PHE A 90 6.75 -5.25 -26.62
N MET A 91 6.20 -6.36 -26.14
CA MET A 91 6.14 -7.61 -26.92
C MET A 91 5.33 -7.43 -28.20
N HIS A 92 4.15 -6.83 -28.12
CA HIS A 92 3.32 -6.51 -29.29
C HIS A 92 3.95 -5.49 -30.24
N SER A 93 4.92 -4.71 -29.79
CA SER A 93 5.67 -3.74 -30.62
C SER A 93 6.86 -4.36 -31.35
N GLY A 94 7.01 -5.70 -31.32
CA GLY A 94 8.07 -6.40 -32.03
C GLY A 94 9.43 -6.31 -31.35
N VAL A 95 9.48 -6.18 -30.02
CA VAL A 95 10.74 -6.10 -29.28
C VAL A 95 11.60 -7.36 -29.44
N GLU A 96 11.01 -8.53 -29.66
CA GLU A 96 11.76 -9.75 -29.99
C GLU A 96 12.57 -9.60 -31.28
N GLU A 97 11.93 -9.11 -32.34
CA GLU A 97 12.59 -8.88 -33.62
C GLU A 97 13.66 -7.79 -33.50
N TYR A 98 13.33 -6.71 -32.81
CA TYR A 98 14.29 -5.64 -32.50
C TYR A 98 15.53 -6.18 -31.78
N CYS A 99 15.35 -6.95 -30.70
CA CYS A 99 16.46 -7.53 -29.94
C CYS A 99 17.30 -8.47 -30.81
N ARG A 100 16.67 -9.31 -31.65
CA ARG A 100 17.37 -10.18 -32.60
C ARG A 100 18.23 -9.37 -33.59
N ARG A 101 17.69 -8.29 -34.15
CA ARG A 101 18.44 -7.39 -35.07
C ARG A 101 19.63 -6.73 -34.39
N GLU A 102 19.44 -6.28 -33.15
CA GLU A 102 20.46 -5.62 -32.35
C GLU A 102 21.41 -6.60 -31.62
N ARG A 103 21.26 -7.92 -31.83
CA ARG A 103 22.02 -8.99 -31.15
C ARG A 103 21.95 -8.89 -29.62
N LYS A 104 20.76 -8.58 -29.10
CA LYS A 104 20.42 -8.51 -27.68
C LYS A 104 19.47 -9.64 -27.30
N THR A 105 19.43 -9.98 -26.02
CA THR A 105 18.38 -10.82 -25.44
C THR A 105 17.21 -9.95 -24.99
N VAL A 106 16.00 -10.47 -25.09
CA VAL A 106 14.83 -9.82 -24.48
C VAL A 106 15.00 -9.90 -22.96
N ARG A 107 14.83 -8.76 -22.29
CA ARG A 107 14.85 -8.66 -20.84
C ARG A 107 13.42 -8.63 -20.34
N THR A 108 13.09 -9.52 -19.40
CA THR A 108 11.81 -9.51 -18.67
C THR A 108 11.83 -8.55 -17.47
N PRO A 109 10.67 -8.09 -16.99
CA PRO A 109 10.58 -7.34 -15.74
C PRO A 109 11.24 -8.07 -14.57
N ALA A 110 11.95 -7.34 -13.71
CA ALA A 110 12.66 -7.89 -12.56
C ALA A 110 12.44 -7.03 -11.30
N GLU A 111 13.25 -7.18 -10.25
CA GLU A 111 13.02 -6.53 -8.95
C GLU A 111 13.10 -5.01 -9.01
N GLY A 112 13.94 -4.47 -9.91
CA GLY A 112 14.00 -3.03 -10.15
C GLY A 112 12.70 -2.48 -10.72
N ASP A 113 12.09 -3.22 -11.66
CA ASP A 113 10.80 -2.88 -12.25
C ASP A 113 9.65 -3.02 -11.24
N PHE A 114 9.71 -4.07 -10.43
CA PHE A 114 8.79 -4.30 -9.32
C PHE A 114 8.77 -3.12 -8.34
N LEU A 115 9.94 -2.69 -7.87
CA LEU A 115 10.04 -1.56 -6.94
C LEU A 115 9.60 -0.25 -7.60
N LEU A 116 9.90 -0.06 -8.88
CA LEU A 116 9.47 1.12 -9.62
C LEU A 116 7.93 1.19 -9.76
N ALA A 117 7.30 0.06 -10.10
CA ALA A 117 5.84 -0.05 -10.15
C ALA A 117 5.19 0.13 -8.76
N CYS A 118 5.81 -0.40 -7.69
CA CYS A 118 5.36 -0.16 -6.33
C CYS A 118 5.34 1.33 -5.97
N ASN A 119 6.38 2.09 -6.36
CA ASN A 119 6.44 3.53 -6.10
C ASN A 119 5.30 4.29 -6.79
N ASP A 120 5.08 4.01 -8.08
CA ASP A 120 3.98 4.57 -8.87
C ASP A 120 2.61 4.29 -8.20
N ALA A 121 2.37 3.03 -7.80
CA ALA A 121 1.13 2.62 -7.14
C ALA A 121 0.91 3.34 -5.81
N LEU A 122 1.94 3.47 -4.96
CA LEU A 122 1.83 4.12 -3.65
C LEU A 122 1.58 5.63 -3.74
N ILE A 123 2.16 6.30 -4.74
CA ILE A 123 1.92 7.74 -4.95
C ILE A 123 0.49 7.97 -5.48
N ALA A 124 0.02 7.15 -6.41
CA ALA A 124 -1.38 7.15 -6.86
C ALA A 124 -2.34 6.91 -5.68
N ALA A 125 -2.01 5.95 -4.82
CA ALA A 125 -2.75 5.65 -3.61
C ALA A 125 -2.81 6.87 -2.67
N GLN A 126 -1.70 7.58 -2.45
CA GLN A 126 -1.70 8.75 -1.57
C GLN A 126 -2.43 9.95 -2.16
N ASN A 127 -2.42 10.15 -3.48
CA ASN A 127 -3.25 11.16 -4.13
C ASN A 127 -4.74 10.90 -3.91
N SER A 128 -5.18 9.65 -4.06
CA SER A 128 -6.58 9.26 -3.82
C SER A 128 -7.02 9.56 -2.37
N VAL A 129 -6.11 9.40 -1.41
CA VAL A 129 -6.36 9.66 0.02
C VAL A 129 -6.57 11.14 0.27
N VAL A 130 -5.71 11.99 -0.29
CA VAL A 130 -5.85 13.45 -0.15
C VAL A 130 -7.14 13.94 -0.79
N ALA A 131 -7.49 13.41 -1.97
CA ALA A 131 -8.75 13.73 -2.64
C ALA A 131 -9.96 13.28 -1.81
N ALA A 132 -9.95 12.04 -1.29
CA ALA A 132 -11.01 11.54 -0.43
C ALA A 132 -11.21 12.41 0.82
N GLU A 133 -10.11 12.81 1.48
CA GLU A 133 -10.16 13.70 2.64
C GLU A 133 -10.72 15.09 2.29
N SER A 134 -10.37 15.65 1.12
CA SER A 134 -10.95 16.92 0.66
C SER A 134 -12.46 16.84 0.37
N LEU A 135 -12.97 15.64 0.09
CA LEU A 135 -14.39 15.36 -0.18
C LEU A 135 -15.15 14.93 1.09
N GLY A 136 -14.50 14.98 2.26
CA GLY A 136 -15.09 14.65 3.56
C GLY A 136 -15.12 13.16 3.90
N LEU A 137 -14.42 12.32 3.15
CA LEU A 137 -14.24 10.90 3.45
C LEU A 137 -13.00 10.69 4.32
N GLY A 138 -13.04 9.68 5.19
CA GLY A 138 -11.84 9.13 5.80
C GLY A 138 -11.32 7.93 5.01
N SER A 139 -10.05 7.58 5.22
CA SER A 139 -9.39 6.44 4.57
C SER A 139 -8.61 5.59 5.58
N CYS A 140 -8.35 4.33 5.25
CA CYS A 140 -7.39 3.48 5.96
C CYS A 140 -6.60 2.62 4.97
N TYR A 141 -5.27 2.70 5.05
CA TYR A 141 -4.37 1.81 4.33
C TYR A 141 -4.33 0.45 4.99
N ILE A 142 -4.21 -0.58 4.16
CA ILE A 142 -4.05 -1.99 4.52
C ILE A 142 -2.88 -2.52 3.68
N GLY A 143 -1.74 -2.69 4.33
CA GLY A 143 -0.55 -3.32 3.74
C GLY A 143 -0.65 -4.84 3.70
N ASP A 144 -1.51 -5.41 4.55
CA ASP A 144 -1.73 -6.85 4.70
C ASP A 144 -2.35 -7.50 3.44
N ILE A 145 -2.69 -6.71 2.41
CA ILE A 145 -3.01 -7.22 1.07
C ILE A 145 -1.80 -7.87 0.38
N MET A 146 -0.59 -7.65 0.89
CA MET A 146 0.62 -8.32 0.40
C MET A 146 0.79 -9.74 0.99
N GLU A 147 0.06 -10.06 2.05
CA GLU A 147 0.03 -11.40 2.65
C GLU A 147 -0.83 -12.35 1.81
N ASN A 148 -0.65 -13.66 1.92
CA ASN A 148 -1.44 -14.64 1.17
C ASN A 148 -1.49 -14.34 -0.34
N TYR A 149 -0.37 -13.86 -0.91
CA TYR A 149 -0.32 -13.32 -2.27
C TYR A 149 -0.91 -14.27 -3.32
N GLU A 150 -0.66 -15.57 -3.21
CA GLU A 150 -1.19 -16.58 -4.13
C GLU A 150 -2.73 -16.60 -4.14
N ILE A 151 -3.35 -16.44 -2.97
CA ILE A 151 -4.81 -16.35 -2.82
C ILE A 151 -5.33 -15.08 -3.50
N HIS A 152 -4.67 -13.94 -3.32
CA HIS A 152 -5.10 -12.68 -3.96
C HIS A 152 -4.88 -12.70 -5.46
N ARG A 153 -3.77 -13.28 -5.93
CA ARG A 153 -3.50 -13.49 -7.36
C ARG A 153 -4.62 -14.30 -8.01
N GLU A 154 -5.00 -15.42 -7.41
CA GLU A 154 -6.12 -16.24 -7.90
C GLU A 154 -7.45 -15.47 -7.82
N MET A 155 -7.73 -14.85 -6.68
CA MET A 155 -8.99 -14.14 -6.41
C MET A 155 -9.26 -13.00 -7.41
N PHE A 156 -8.21 -12.31 -7.85
CA PHE A 156 -8.31 -11.17 -8.76
C PHE A 156 -7.80 -11.47 -10.18
N ASN A 157 -7.44 -12.73 -10.47
CA ASN A 157 -6.85 -13.13 -11.75
C ASN A 157 -5.64 -12.27 -12.14
N LEU A 158 -4.74 -11.99 -11.20
CA LEU A 158 -3.59 -11.14 -11.46
C LEU A 158 -2.57 -11.88 -12.35
N PRO A 159 -2.09 -11.27 -13.45
CA PRO A 159 -1.03 -11.84 -14.25
C PRO A 159 0.33 -11.74 -13.54
N ASP A 160 1.37 -12.31 -14.14
CA ASP A 160 2.65 -12.57 -13.47
C ASP A 160 3.35 -11.28 -13.01
N TYR A 161 3.30 -10.22 -13.82
CA TYR A 161 3.92 -8.93 -13.50
C TYR A 161 2.95 -7.91 -12.87
N VAL A 162 1.97 -8.42 -12.11
CA VAL A 162 1.03 -7.61 -11.34
C VAL A 162 1.01 -8.04 -9.89
N PHE A 163 1.13 -7.08 -8.98
CA PHE A 163 1.22 -7.34 -7.54
C PHE A 163 0.38 -6.36 -6.72
N PRO A 164 -0.44 -6.82 -5.75
CA PRO A 164 -1.20 -5.92 -4.89
C PRO A 164 -0.33 -5.28 -3.81
N VAL A 165 -0.07 -3.98 -3.95
CA VAL A 165 0.86 -3.24 -3.08
C VAL A 165 0.17 -2.74 -1.82
N THR A 166 -1.04 -2.20 -1.98
CA THR A 166 -1.83 -1.71 -0.84
C THR A 166 -3.32 -1.69 -1.18
N MET A 167 -4.15 -1.92 -0.18
CA MET A 167 -5.58 -1.71 -0.24
C MET A 167 -5.96 -0.50 0.60
N ILE A 168 -6.91 0.30 0.13
CA ILE A 168 -7.44 1.45 0.86
C ILE A 168 -8.95 1.32 0.96
N CYS A 169 -9.43 1.43 2.21
CA CYS A 169 -10.84 1.49 2.54
C CYS A 169 -11.25 2.94 2.78
N TYR A 170 -12.27 3.43 2.07
CA TYR A 170 -12.80 4.78 2.18
C TYR A 170 -14.23 4.77 2.69
N GLY A 171 -14.66 5.89 3.27
CA GLY A 171 -16.05 6.13 3.61
C GLY A 171 -16.22 7.33 4.52
N TYR A 172 -17.46 7.72 4.76
CA TYR A 172 -17.76 8.78 5.71
C TYR A 172 -17.53 8.29 7.15
N PRO A 173 -17.00 9.14 8.05
CA PRO A 173 -16.93 8.81 9.46
C PRO A 173 -18.33 8.56 10.01
N LYS A 174 -18.47 7.57 10.90
CA LYS A 174 -19.73 7.26 11.58
C LYS A 174 -20.27 8.48 12.34
N ASP A 175 -21.59 8.62 12.46
CA ASP A 175 -22.19 9.70 13.27
C ASP A 175 -21.66 9.68 14.70
N GLY A 176 -21.36 10.88 15.23
CA GLY A 176 -20.75 11.04 16.55
C GLY A 176 -19.30 10.54 16.65
N TYR A 177 -18.62 10.29 15.51
CA TYR A 177 -17.20 9.96 15.52
C TYR A 177 -16.41 11.13 16.11
N ALA A 178 -15.88 10.93 17.32
CA ALA A 178 -15.08 11.94 17.99
C ALA A 178 -13.91 12.34 17.11
N GLU A 179 -13.70 13.65 16.96
CA GLU A 179 -12.55 14.16 16.25
C GLU A 179 -11.30 13.77 17.04
N LYS A 180 -10.52 12.83 16.49
CA LYS A 180 -9.26 12.41 17.08
C LYS A 180 -8.15 13.32 16.59
N GLU A 181 -7.28 13.71 17.51
CA GLU A 181 -5.99 14.30 17.19
C GLU A 181 -5.18 13.35 16.28
N PRO A 182 -4.40 13.89 15.32
CA PRO A 182 -3.46 13.09 14.57
C PRO A 182 -2.51 12.31 15.50
N MET A 183 -2.12 11.11 15.06
CA MET A 183 -1.13 10.31 15.77
C MET A 183 0.22 11.04 15.74
N ILE A 184 0.93 11.02 16.87
CA ILE A 184 2.27 11.60 16.95
C ILE A 184 3.24 10.97 15.93
N ARG A 185 4.25 11.74 15.56
CA ARG A 185 5.33 11.38 14.64
C ARG A 185 6.67 11.67 15.31
N PHE A 186 7.75 11.14 14.74
CA PHE A 186 9.09 11.51 15.17
C PHE A 186 9.36 12.98 14.87
N GLU A 187 10.21 13.61 15.69
CA GLU A 187 10.76 14.92 15.39
C GLU A 187 11.57 14.89 14.09
N GLN A 188 11.64 16.03 13.41
CA GLN A 188 12.21 16.13 12.06
C GLN A 188 13.66 15.62 11.97
N GLU A 189 14.47 15.84 13.02
CA GLU A 189 15.89 15.45 13.06
C GLU A 189 16.14 13.94 12.97
N PHE A 190 15.12 13.11 13.19
CA PHE A 190 15.22 11.65 13.12
C PHE A 190 14.81 11.07 11.76
N VAL A 191 14.26 11.89 10.86
CA VAL A 191 13.74 11.45 9.55
C VAL A 191 14.22 12.28 8.36
N HIS A 192 14.68 13.51 8.60
CA HIS A 192 15.16 14.42 7.57
C HIS A 192 16.64 14.77 7.81
N PHE A 193 17.51 14.16 7.00
CA PHE A 193 18.95 14.39 7.02
C PHE A 193 19.38 15.24 5.84
N LYS A 194 20.45 16.04 6.03
CA LYS A 194 21.03 16.87 4.97
C LYS A 194 22.26 16.19 4.42
N ASP A 195 22.33 16.09 3.08
CA ASP A 195 23.45 15.59 2.26
C ASP A 195 23.84 14.11 2.46
N SER A 196 23.83 13.59 3.68
CA SER A 196 24.22 12.22 4.00
C SER A 196 23.32 11.61 5.07
N TYR A 197 23.22 10.28 5.09
CA TYR A 197 22.48 9.56 6.10
C TYR A 197 23.24 9.61 7.44
N ARG A 198 22.55 9.99 8.53
CA ARG A 198 23.09 9.93 9.88
C ARG A 198 22.61 8.66 10.58
N GLN A 199 23.55 7.79 10.95
CA GLN A 199 23.22 6.64 11.79
C GLN A 199 22.88 7.13 13.21
N LEU A 200 21.71 6.72 13.71
CA LEU A 200 21.24 7.05 15.05
C LEU A 200 21.90 6.13 16.10
N ASP A 201 22.13 6.67 17.28
CA ASP A 201 22.67 5.92 18.42
C ASP A 201 21.62 5.64 19.51
N ALA A 202 22.05 5.04 20.62
CA ALA A 202 21.17 4.69 21.73
C ALA A 202 20.50 5.91 22.39
N ASP A 203 21.20 7.05 22.48
CA ASP A 203 20.66 8.28 23.07
C ASP A 203 19.63 8.92 22.15
N ASP A 204 19.87 8.90 20.84
CA ASP A 204 18.88 9.28 19.84
C ASP A 204 17.60 8.44 19.97
N PHE A 205 17.71 7.11 20.04
CA PHE A 205 16.53 6.24 20.16
C PHE A 205 15.73 6.52 21.43
N LYS A 206 16.40 6.79 22.56
CA LYS A 206 15.72 7.18 23.80
C LYS A 206 14.91 8.47 23.60
N LYS A 207 15.49 9.51 22.99
CA LYS A 207 14.79 10.77 22.72
C LYS A 207 13.64 10.59 21.72
N MET A 208 13.88 9.79 20.67
CA MET A 208 12.94 9.54 19.59
C MET A 208 11.67 8.82 20.06
N TYR A 209 11.80 7.85 20.98
CA TYR A 209 10.67 7.03 21.47
C TYR A 209 10.05 7.49 22.80
N ASP A 210 10.71 8.36 23.57
CA ASP A 210 10.18 8.89 24.83
C ASP A 210 8.75 9.51 24.70
N PRO A 211 8.43 10.31 23.66
CA PRO A 211 7.06 10.81 23.47
C PRO A 211 6.03 9.70 23.23
N PHE A 212 6.43 8.60 22.57
CA PHE A 212 5.56 7.46 22.32
C PHE A 212 5.29 6.68 23.60
N GLU A 213 6.34 6.41 24.40
CA GLU A 213 6.18 5.78 25.71
C GLU A 213 5.24 6.60 26.60
N LYS A 214 5.45 7.92 26.70
CA LYS A 214 4.64 8.80 27.56
C LYS A 214 3.21 9.02 27.09
N LYS A 215 2.96 9.10 25.78
CA LYS A 215 1.63 9.46 25.25
C LYS A 215 0.79 8.26 24.85
N LEU A 216 1.41 7.23 24.26
CA LEU A 216 0.69 6.09 23.68
C LEU A 216 0.82 4.82 24.52
N PHE A 217 1.92 4.64 25.26
CA PHE A 217 2.20 3.39 25.98
C PHE A 217 2.25 3.53 27.50
N LYS A 218 2.00 4.72 28.06
CA LYS A 218 2.10 4.99 29.51
C LYS A 218 1.32 4.01 30.39
N ASN A 219 0.17 3.55 29.91
CA ASN A 219 -0.71 2.60 30.61
C ASN A 219 -0.92 1.32 29.79
N VAL A 220 -0.04 1.02 28.84
CA VAL A 220 -0.13 -0.19 28.02
C VAL A 220 0.68 -1.30 28.67
N GLN A 221 0.02 -2.40 29.00
CA GLN A 221 0.72 -3.61 29.42
C GLN A 221 1.40 -4.25 28.21
N TYR A 222 2.72 -4.39 28.28
CA TYR A 222 3.48 -5.08 27.25
C TYR A 222 3.09 -6.56 27.19
N LYS A 223 2.87 -7.02 25.96
CA LYS A 223 2.55 -8.42 25.63
C LYS A 223 3.83 -9.21 25.34
N ASN A 224 3.69 -10.53 25.27
CA ASN A 224 4.76 -11.46 24.88
C ASN A 224 6.01 -11.37 25.76
N HIS A 225 5.83 -11.07 27.05
CA HIS A 225 6.91 -10.92 28.04
C HIS A 225 7.95 -9.84 27.66
N ALA A 226 7.54 -8.81 26.91
CA ALA A 226 8.42 -7.71 26.57
C ALA A 226 8.65 -6.76 27.76
N ASP A 227 9.91 -6.36 27.96
CA ASP A 227 10.36 -5.49 29.05
C ASP A 227 10.28 -4.00 28.71
N ASN A 228 10.31 -3.66 27.43
CA ASN A 228 10.32 -2.28 26.94
C ASN A 228 9.54 -2.14 25.62
N LEU A 229 9.30 -0.88 25.22
CA LEU A 229 8.55 -0.57 24.01
C LEU A 229 9.16 -1.19 22.75
N GLY A 230 10.49 -1.19 22.63
CA GLY A 230 11.20 -1.77 21.48
C GLY A 230 10.91 -3.26 21.32
N GLN A 231 11.07 -4.05 22.39
CA GLN A 231 10.73 -5.48 22.40
C GLN A 231 9.23 -5.71 22.18
N HIS A 232 8.38 -4.86 22.74
CA HIS A 232 6.93 -4.95 22.56
C HIS A 232 6.55 -4.76 21.09
N MET A 233 7.10 -3.73 20.44
CA MET A 233 6.85 -3.44 19.03
C MET A 233 7.46 -4.52 18.13
N TYR A 234 8.69 -4.96 18.40
CA TYR A 234 9.33 -6.06 17.69
C TYR A 234 8.44 -7.31 17.68
N SER A 235 8.05 -7.80 18.85
CA SER A 235 7.26 -9.03 18.96
C SER A 235 5.84 -8.92 18.38
N ARG A 236 5.27 -7.71 18.33
CA ARG A 236 3.88 -7.49 17.87
C ARG A 236 3.77 -7.12 16.40
N LYS A 237 4.82 -6.53 15.82
CA LYS A 237 4.78 -5.92 14.49
C LYS A 237 5.77 -6.50 13.50
N PHE A 238 6.94 -6.93 13.96
CA PHE A 238 8.00 -7.43 13.09
C PHE A 238 8.12 -8.96 13.17
N ASP A 239 8.03 -9.52 14.37
CA ASP A 239 8.10 -10.96 14.62
C ASP A 239 6.72 -11.61 14.80
N SER A 240 5.71 -11.05 14.13
CA SER A 240 4.37 -11.62 14.11
C SER A 240 4.19 -12.60 12.95
N ASP A 241 3.23 -13.51 13.08
CA ASP A 241 2.89 -14.46 12.02
C ASP A 241 2.52 -13.75 10.71
N PHE A 242 1.74 -12.67 10.78
CA PHE A 242 1.35 -11.87 9.62
C PHE A 242 2.56 -11.21 8.92
N SER A 243 3.54 -10.70 9.68
CA SER A 243 4.74 -10.07 9.09
C SER A 243 5.65 -11.10 8.41
N ARG A 244 5.73 -12.31 8.99
CA ARG A 244 6.44 -13.44 8.40
C ARG A 244 5.73 -13.95 7.13
N GLU A 245 4.40 -14.02 7.16
CA GLU A 245 3.58 -14.39 6.01
C GLU A 245 3.70 -13.36 4.86
N MET A 246 3.70 -12.07 5.18
CA MET A 246 3.95 -11.01 4.20
C MET A 246 5.31 -11.18 3.53
N SER A 247 6.36 -11.47 4.31
CA SER A 247 7.71 -11.72 3.79
C SER A 247 7.75 -12.94 2.86
N ARG A 248 7.05 -14.02 3.22
CA ARG A 248 6.90 -15.23 2.39
C ARG A 248 6.18 -14.91 1.07
N SER A 249 5.07 -14.19 1.15
CA SER A 249 4.24 -13.81 0.00
C SER A 249 4.97 -12.90 -0.98
N VAL A 250 5.67 -11.86 -0.50
CA VAL A 250 6.48 -10.99 -1.36
C VAL A 250 7.63 -11.77 -2.02
N LYS A 251 8.26 -12.71 -1.30
CA LYS A 251 9.27 -13.60 -1.89
C LYS A 251 8.67 -14.49 -2.98
N ALA A 252 7.47 -15.02 -2.79
CA ALA A 252 6.77 -15.82 -3.81
C ALA A 252 6.47 -14.98 -5.06
N ALA A 253 5.95 -13.76 -4.89
CA ALA A 253 5.72 -12.82 -5.98
C ALA A 253 7.01 -12.51 -6.76
N LEU A 254 8.09 -12.12 -6.06
CA LEU A 254 9.38 -11.84 -6.71
C LEU A 254 10.00 -13.05 -7.40
N SER A 255 9.73 -14.27 -6.92
CA SER A 255 10.20 -15.49 -7.57
C SER A 255 9.54 -15.68 -8.94
N LEU A 256 8.25 -15.33 -9.09
CA LEU A 256 7.57 -15.32 -10.39
C LEU A 256 8.14 -14.24 -11.30
N TRP A 257 8.38 -13.03 -10.77
CA TRP A 257 8.96 -11.93 -11.56
C TRP A 257 10.36 -12.27 -12.09
N ARG A 258 11.13 -13.06 -11.34
CA ARG A 258 12.45 -13.55 -11.76
C ARG A 258 12.42 -14.73 -12.72
N SER A 259 11.29 -15.44 -12.82
CA SER A 259 11.27 -16.70 -13.57
C SER A 259 11.43 -16.44 -15.06
N GLU A 260 12.38 -17.13 -15.69
CA GLU A 260 12.47 -17.21 -17.16
C GLU A 260 11.23 -17.87 -17.77
N ASP A 261 10.47 -18.61 -16.94
CA ASP A 261 9.21 -19.27 -17.24
C ASP A 261 7.96 -18.38 -17.03
N ALA A 262 8.10 -17.10 -16.64
CA ALA A 262 7.00 -16.15 -16.63
C ALA A 262 6.47 -16.07 -18.07
N LYS A 263 5.36 -16.77 -18.30
CA LYS A 263 5.05 -17.29 -19.63
C LYS A 263 4.84 -16.13 -20.58
N LEU A 264 5.54 -16.18 -21.70
CA LEU A 264 5.14 -15.52 -22.94
C LEU A 264 3.86 -16.19 -23.47
N ASP A 265 2.77 -16.21 -22.71
CA ASP A 265 1.44 -16.59 -23.20
C ASP A 265 0.89 -15.40 -24.02
N ILE A 266 1.47 -15.19 -25.22
CA ILE A 266 1.09 -14.11 -26.16
C ILE A 266 -0.19 -14.49 -26.96
N GLU A 267 -0.89 -15.57 -26.59
CA GLU A 267 -2.09 -16.06 -27.30
C GLU A 267 -3.42 -15.86 -26.54
N ARG A 268 -3.65 -14.71 -25.91
CA ARG A 268 -4.99 -14.31 -25.43
C ARG A 268 -5.47 -12.99 -26.02
#